data_AF-A0AAD7ED07-F1
#
_entry.id   AF-A0AAD7ED07-F1
#
_cell.length_a   1.000
_cell.length_b   1.000
_cell.length_c   1.000
_cell.angle_alpha   90.00
_cell.angle_beta   90.00
_cell.angle_gamma   90.00
#
_symmetry.space_group_name_H-M   'P 1'
#
loop_
_entity.id
_entity.type
_entity.pdbx_description
1 polymer ?
#
loop_
_entity_poly.entity_id
_entity_poly.type
_entity_poly.pdbx_seq_one_letter_code
_entity_poly.pdbx_strand_id
1 'polypeptide(L)'
;MFKSAATKIAHNTTLPALGGNKDLRPLQDLITLEKNVLTSLQKLSIDFTKASEALRAWGVGEGEDLGDILGASTTILAYWSGALGAYATREHTIRDHLKQIRTREEALDELKRRRKATLARADSAEKKLNKMGAEHKNLAQQTDVLNQLQAQIRGMDGEIMNEEAALGDFKRTSARALMGLKFGGLMEACETGCVVARVGRVAVAEISEAATTPGMARAIYLGHQRSQALVAEVEQRVSEIVFSALPPPSDPNNPGANPSQYGGYDAPPRLDYPQQDFAPQGGFTQPPLGGDDAGYSYTNLGGGISMQNTGMTGMTGMELGM
;
A
#
# COMPACT_ATOMS: atom_id res chain seq x y z
N MET A 1 22.19 36.62 36.19
CA MET A 1 20.79 36.16 36.29
C MET A 1 20.09 36.46 34.99
N PHE A 2 19.38 35.61 34.26
CA PHE A 2 19.29 34.16 34.13
C PHE A 2 19.03 33.94 32.63
N LYS A 3 19.75 33.00 32.00
CA LYS A 3 19.44 32.48 30.67
C LYS A 3 18.26 31.53 30.82
N SER A 4 17.23 31.62 29.97
CA SER A 4 16.22 30.55 29.85
C SER A 4 16.14 30.08 28.41
N ALA A 5 16.67 28.88 28.21
CA ALA A 5 16.46 28.05 27.03
C ALA A 5 15.18 27.21 27.22
N ALA A 6 14.75 26.63 26.11
CA ALA A 6 14.04 25.35 25.99
C ALA A 6 12.54 25.32 26.36
N THR A 7 11.73 25.07 25.33
CA THR A 7 11.08 23.76 25.09
C THR A 7 9.74 23.99 24.38
N LYS A 8 9.77 24.12 23.05
CA LYS A 8 8.61 23.82 22.19
C LYS A 8 8.89 22.49 21.48
N ILE A 9 8.65 21.42 22.25
CA ILE A 9 7.93 20.20 21.88
C ILE A 9 7.81 20.01 20.35
N ALA A 10 8.87 19.49 19.76
CA ALA A 10 8.84 18.81 18.47
C ALA A 10 8.60 17.32 18.72
N HIS A 11 7.33 16.92 18.83
CA HIS A 11 6.97 15.50 18.81
C HIS A 11 6.66 15.09 17.38
N ASN A 12 7.72 14.79 16.63
CA ASN A 12 7.67 13.82 15.55
C ASN A 12 8.96 12.98 15.59
N THR A 13 9.14 12.26 16.69
CA THR A 13 10.28 11.37 16.92
C THR A 13 9.90 9.93 16.56
N THR A 14 10.09 9.59 15.30
CA THR A 14 10.60 8.30 14.84
C THR A 14 11.47 8.63 13.63
N LEU A 15 12.76 8.92 13.79
CA LEU A 15 13.81 7.91 13.64
C LEU A 15 15.19 8.48 14.11
N PRO A 16 15.59 8.31 15.37
CA PRO A 16 16.99 8.49 15.76
C PRO A 16 17.71 7.14 15.64
N ALA A 17 18.14 6.76 14.41
CA ALA A 17 19.13 5.68 14.18
C ALA A 17 19.65 5.54 12.73
N LEU A 18 19.11 6.26 11.74
CA LEU A 18 19.53 6.11 10.32
C LEU A 18 20.75 6.96 9.91
N GLY A 19 21.47 7.55 10.86
CA GLY A 19 22.66 8.36 10.57
C GLY A 19 23.86 7.59 10.00
N GLY A 20 23.79 6.25 9.90
CA GLY A 20 24.93 5.41 9.48
C GLY A 20 24.79 4.66 8.15
N ASN A 21 23.59 4.55 7.57
CA ASN A 21 23.36 3.68 6.40
C ASN A 21 22.40 4.31 5.39
N LYS A 22 22.96 5.07 4.44
CA LYS A 22 22.19 5.73 3.37
C LYS A 22 21.49 4.71 2.47
N ASP A 23 22.05 3.51 2.35
CA ASP A 23 21.59 2.47 1.43
C ASP A 23 20.25 1.82 1.85
N LEU A 24 19.91 1.88 3.15
CA LEU A 24 18.64 1.35 3.67
C LEU A 24 17.46 2.32 3.53
N ARG A 25 17.72 3.56 3.12
CA ARG A 25 16.70 4.60 3.05
C ARG A 25 15.53 4.22 2.12
N PRO A 26 15.76 3.74 0.88
CA PRO A 26 14.66 3.37 -0.01
C PRO A 26 13.78 2.25 0.55
N LEU A 27 14.38 1.23 1.18
CA LEU A 27 13.63 0.13 1.80
C LEU A 27 12.80 0.62 3.00
N GLN A 28 13.35 1.51 3.82
CA GLN A 28 12.62 2.11 4.93
C GLN A 28 11.45 2.97 4.45
N ASP A 29 11.64 3.75 3.38
CA ASP A 29 10.58 4.55 2.77
C ASP A 29 9.48 3.64 2.22
N LEU A 30 9.83 2.54 1.55
CA LEU A 30 8.86 1.53 1.10
C LEU A 30 8.06 0.91 2.27
N ILE A 31 8.72 0.47 3.35
CA ILE A 31 8.05 -0.09 4.55
C ILE A 31 7.05 0.92 5.15
N THR A 32 7.36 2.21 5.05
CA THR A 32 6.52 3.30 5.55
C THR A 32 5.33 3.55 4.63
N LEU A 33 5.55 3.56 3.31
CA LEU A 33 4.49 3.73 2.33
C LEU A 33 3.48 2.56 2.37
N GLU A 34 3.95 1.32 2.47
CA GLU A 34 3.07 0.16 2.62
C GLU A 34 2.28 0.20 3.94
N LYS A 35 2.84 0.80 5.01
CA LYS A 35 2.08 1.05 6.25
C LYS A 35 0.91 1.99 6.00
N ASN A 36 1.11 3.02 5.19
CA ASN A 36 0.07 3.98 4.87
C ASN A 36 -1.01 3.31 4.01
N VAL A 37 -0.64 2.48 3.04
CA VAL A 37 -1.58 1.67 2.24
C VAL A 37 -2.43 0.79 3.16
N LEU A 38 -1.80 0.01 4.04
CA LEU A 38 -2.48 -0.82 5.05
C LEU A 38 -3.49 -0.01 5.87
N THR A 39 -3.06 1.12 6.42
CA THR A 39 -3.91 1.96 7.28
C THR A 39 -5.09 2.53 6.50
N SER A 40 -4.86 2.95 5.24
CA SER A 40 -5.92 3.43 4.36
C SER A 40 -6.93 2.33 4.02
N LEU A 41 -6.48 1.10 3.76
CA LEU A 41 -7.37 -0.04 3.50
C LEU A 41 -8.24 -0.38 4.71
N GLN A 42 -7.64 -0.43 5.91
CA GLN A 42 -8.38 -0.68 7.15
C GLN A 42 -9.43 0.41 7.41
N LYS A 43 -9.04 1.68 7.24
CA LYS A 43 -9.96 2.80 7.41
C LYS A 43 -11.09 2.73 6.38
N LEU A 44 -10.77 2.48 5.11
CA LEU A 44 -11.77 2.38 4.05
C LEU A 44 -12.78 1.26 4.30
N SER A 45 -12.32 0.08 4.74
CA SER A 45 -13.19 -1.04 5.14
C SER A 45 -14.17 -0.65 6.26
N ILE A 46 -13.67 0.02 7.31
CA ILE A 46 -14.49 0.50 8.42
C ILE A 46 -15.49 1.57 7.96
N ASP A 47 -15.05 2.53 7.14
CA ASP A 47 -15.88 3.63 6.66
C ASP A 47 -17.00 3.10 5.74
N PHE A 48 -16.72 2.12 4.88
CA PHE A 48 -17.75 1.43 4.10
C PHE A 48 -18.77 0.69 4.97
N THR A 49 -18.31 -0.03 6.00
CA THR A 49 -19.20 -0.72 6.95
C THR A 49 -20.15 0.28 7.61
N LYS A 50 -19.60 1.38 8.16
CA LYS A 50 -20.41 2.42 8.82
C LYS A 50 -21.38 3.11 7.85
N ALA A 51 -20.94 3.42 6.64
CA ALA A 51 -21.79 4.02 5.62
C ALA A 51 -22.95 3.09 5.24
N SER A 52 -22.68 1.79 5.09
CA SER A 52 -23.70 0.80 4.78
C SER A 52 -24.69 0.57 5.93
N GLU A 53 -24.25 0.61 7.19
CA GLU A 53 -25.14 0.54 8.36
C GLU A 53 -26.02 1.79 8.48
N ALA A 54 -25.45 2.98 8.24
CA ALA A 54 -26.22 4.22 8.19
C ALA A 54 -27.28 4.21 7.08
N LEU A 55 -26.95 3.65 5.91
CA LEU A 55 -27.90 3.47 4.80
C LEU A 55 -29.09 2.59 5.21
N ARG A 56 -28.82 1.45 5.89
CA ARG A 56 -29.86 0.56 6.40
C ARG A 56 -30.73 1.26 7.45
N ALA A 57 -30.12 1.95 8.40
CA ALA A 57 -30.82 2.64 9.47
C ALA A 57 -31.76 3.72 8.93
N TRP A 58 -31.32 4.46 7.90
CA TRP A 58 -32.18 5.41 7.19
C TRP A 58 -33.33 4.68 6.45
N GLY A 59 -33.02 3.63 5.68
CA GLY A 59 -34.00 2.92 4.85
C GLY A 59 -35.19 2.34 5.63
N VAL A 60 -34.98 1.87 6.86
CA VAL A 60 -36.07 1.34 7.71
C VAL A 60 -37.16 2.38 7.99
N GLY A 61 -36.83 3.67 7.96
CA GLY A 61 -37.78 4.77 8.21
C GLY A 61 -38.62 5.19 7.00
N GLU A 62 -38.27 4.74 5.79
CA GLU A 62 -38.81 5.30 4.54
C GLU A 62 -39.91 4.42 3.90
N GLY A 63 -40.11 3.21 4.39
CA GLY A 63 -41.08 2.26 3.86
C GLY A 63 -40.56 0.82 3.86
N GLU A 64 -41.46 -0.14 3.67
CA GLU A 64 -41.12 -1.57 3.62
C GLU A 64 -40.24 -1.90 2.40
N ASP A 65 -40.52 -1.28 1.25
CA ASP A 65 -39.74 -1.44 0.01
C ASP A 65 -38.30 -0.96 0.16
N LEU A 66 -38.12 0.28 0.61
CA LEU A 66 -36.80 0.86 0.82
C LEU A 66 -36.06 0.19 1.98
N GLY A 67 -36.76 -0.17 3.07
CA GLY A 67 -36.17 -0.88 4.19
C GLY A 67 -35.57 -2.23 3.78
N ASP A 68 -36.29 -3.00 2.95
CA ASP A 68 -35.82 -4.29 2.47
C ASP A 68 -34.67 -4.15 1.45
N ILE A 69 -34.84 -3.34 0.41
CA ILE A 69 -33.83 -3.21 -0.66
C ILE A 69 -32.54 -2.58 -0.13
N LEU A 70 -32.63 -1.59 0.74
CA LEU A 70 -31.44 -0.96 1.34
C LEU A 70 -30.81 -1.88 2.39
N GLY A 71 -31.59 -2.66 3.14
CA GLY A 71 -31.06 -3.70 4.03
C GLY A 71 -30.29 -4.80 3.28
N ALA A 72 -30.83 -5.26 2.14
CA ALA A 72 -30.15 -6.19 1.24
C ALA A 72 -28.87 -5.55 0.66
N SER A 73 -28.94 -4.29 0.21
CA SER A 73 -27.79 -3.54 -0.31
C SER A 73 -26.68 -3.39 0.73
N THR A 74 -27.01 -3.14 2.00
CA THR A 74 -26.05 -3.11 3.10
C THR A 74 -25.34 -4.46 3.28
N THR A 75 -26.10 -5.56 3.24
CA THR A 75 -25.52 -6.91 3.32
C THR A 75 -24.59 -7.20 2.14
N ILE A 76 -24.97 -6.78 0.93
CA ILE A 76 -24.14 -6.90 -0.27
C ILE A 76 -22.85 -6.07 -0.15
N LEU A 77 -22.92 -4.83 0.34
CA LEU A 77 -21.76 -3.95 0.57
C LEU A 77 -20.82 -4.45 1.68
N ALA A 78 -21.33 -5.25 2.62
CA ALA A 78 -20.50 -5.84 3.67
C ALA A 78 -19.43 -6.78 3.09
N TYR A 79 -19.72 -7.49 1.99
CA TYR A 79 -18.74 -8.34 1.31
C TYR A 79 -17.56 -7.51 0.76
N TRP A 80 -17.81 -6.31 0.24
CA TRP A 80 -16.74 -5.42 -0.21
C TRP A 80 -15.88 -4.91 0.96
N SER A 81 -16.53 -4.53 2.07
CA SER A 81 -15.82 -4.16 3.30
C SER A 81 -14.93 -5.29 3.81
N GLY A 82 -15.43 -6.53 3.76
CA GLY A 82 -14.69 -7.74 4.10
C GLY A 82 -13.49 -7.97 3.17
N ALA A 83 -13.67 -7.82 1.86
CA ALA A 83 -12.59 -7.95 0.87
C ALA A 83 -11.46 -6.93 1.10
N LEU A 84 -11.80 -5.68 1.41
CA LEU A 84 -10.82 -4.66 1.79
C LEU A 84 -10.05 -5.04 3.07
N GLY A 85 -10.75 -5.61 4.06
CA GLY A 85 -10.13 -6.11 5.30
C GLY A 85 -9.21 -7.32 5.07
N ALA A 86 -9.60 -8.24 4.19
CA ALA A 86 -8.76 -9.36 3.77
C ALA A 86 -7.50 -8.86 3.05
N TYR A 87 -7.63 -7.89 2.14
CA TYR A 87 -6.48 -7.30 1.46
C TYR A 87 -5.55 -6.56 2.44
N ALA A 88 -6.10 -5.81 3.40
CA ALA A 88 -5.32 -5.22 4.48
C ALA A 88 -4.54 -6.26 5.31
N THR A 89 -5.13 -7.43 5.57
CA THR A 89 -4.44 -8.54 6.26
C THR A 89 -3.24 -9.04 5.45
N ARG A 90 -3.35 -9.12 4.12
CA ARG A 90 -2.21 -9.47 3.24
C ARG A 90 -1.14 -8.38 3.25
N GLU A 91 -1.53 -7.11 3.31
CA GLU A 91 -0.62 -5.97 3.40
C GLU A 91 0.24 -6.01 4.69
N HIS A 92 -0.29 -6.58 5.79
CA HIS A 92 0.54 -6.87 6.97
C HIS A 92 1.69 -7.84 6.64
N THR A 93 1.39 -8.96 5.97
CA THR A 93 2.40 -9.97 5.59
C THR A 93 3.43 -9.40 4.61
N ILE A 94 3.00 -8.57 3.64
CA ILE A 94 3.88 -7.85 2.72
C ILE A 94 4.90 -7.01 3.49
N ARG A 95 4.44 -6.24 4.48
CA ARG A 95 5.32 -5.42 5.32
C ARG A 95 6.28 -6.25 6.16
N ASP A 96 5.87 -7.43 6.62
CA ASP A 96 6.74 -8.30 7.41
C ASP A 96 7.88 -8.88 6.56
N HIS A 97 7.64 -9.24 5.30
CA HIS A 97 8.72 -9.59 4.36
C HIS A 97 9.74 -8.44 4.20
N LEU A 98 9.27 -7.21 4.01
CA LEU A 98 10.14 -6.03 3.87
C LEU A 98 10.97 -5.77 5.14
N LYS A 99 10.39 -5.92 6.34
CA LYS A 99 11.12 -5.79 7.61
C LYS A 99 12.17 -6.89 7.78
N GLN A 100 11.88 -8.11 7.37
CA GLN A 100 12.84 -9.21 7.43
C GLN A 100 14.04 -8.94 6.49
N ILE A 101 13.79 -8.42 5.28
CA ILE A 101 14.86 -7.98 4.38
C ILE A 101 15.72 -6.91 5.09
N ARG A 102 15.09 -5.86 5.63
CA ARG A 102 15.82 -4.77 6.31
C ARG A 102 16.67 -5.29 7.46
N THR A 103 16.13 -6.20 8.26
CA THR A 103 16.85 -6.80 9.42
C THR A 103 18.11 -7.53 8.98
N ARG A 104 18.06 -8.29 7.87
CA ARG A 104 19.24 -8.97 7.33
C ARG A 104 20.23 -8.01 6.69
N GLU A 105 19.78 -6.96 6.03
CA GLU A 105 20.67 -5.91 5.52
C GLU A 105 21.42 -5.21 6.66
N GLU A 106 20.72 -4.85 7.73
CA GLU A 106 21.32 -4.27 8.94
C GLU A 106 22.37 -5.19 9.57
N ALA A 107 22.11 -6.50 9.63
CA ALA A 107 23.04 -7.50 10.14
C ALA A 107 24.31 -7.61 9.28
N LEU A 108 24.17 -7.64 7.95
CA LEU A 108 25.30 -7.65 7.03
C LEU A 108 26.14 -6.37 7.13
N ASP A 109 25.49 -5.22 7.25
CA ASP A 109 26.19 -3.95 7.38
C ASP A 109 26.96 -3.84 8.70
N GLU A 110 26.41 -4.37 9.79
CA GLU A 110 27.13 -4.49 11.06
C GLU A 110 28.35 -5.41 10.92
N LEU A 111 28.22 -6.54 10.21
CA LEU A 111 29.35 -7.43 9.93
C LEU A 111 30.45 -6.71 9.12
N LYS A 112 30.08 -5.96 8.09
CA LYS A 112 31.01 -5.13 7.29
C LYS A 112 31.71 -4.05 8.14
N ARG A 113 30.99 -3.40 9.06
CA ARG A 113 31.58 -2.43 9.99
C ARG A 113 32.57 -3.07 10.96
N ARG A 114 32.24 -4.24 11.52
CA ARG A 114 33.15 -5.02 12.39
C ARG A 114 34.42 -5.45 11.65
N ARG A 115 34.28 -5.88 10.39
CA ARG A 115 35.42 -6.20 9.52
C ARG A 115 36.32 -4.98 9.31
N LYS A 116 35.74 -3.82 8.99
CA LYS A 116 36.49 -2.56 8.83
C LYS A 116 37.20 -2.12 10.11
N ALA A 117 36.55 -2.25 11.27
CA ALA A 117 37.17 -1.94 12.56
C ALA A 117 38.34 -2.88 12.87
N THR A 118 38.21 -4.17 12.53
CA THR A 118 39.28 -5.17 12.71
C THR A 118 40.45 -4.91 11.76
N LEU A 119 40.18 -4.52 10.51
CA LEU A 119 41.20 -4.08 9.57
C LEU A 119 41.99 -2.88 10.13
N ALA A 120 41.33 -1.84 10.63
CA ALA A 120 42.01 -0.68 11.21
C ALA A 120 42.90 -1.06 12.43
N ARG A 121 42.49 -2.06 13.21
CA ARG A 121 43.31 -2.62 14.30
C ARG A 121 44.52 -3.38 13.77
N ALA A 122 44.36 -4.16 12.71
CA ALA A 122 45.46 -4.86 12.04
C ALA A 122 46.49 -3.86 11.48
N ASP A 123 46.04 -2.82 10.76
CA ASP A 123 46.91 -1.77 10.23
C ASP A 123 47.70 -1.05 11.35
N SER A 124 47.06 -0.85 12.50
CA SER A 124 47.70 -0.24 13.67
C SER A 124 48.72 -1.17 14.32
N ALA A 125 48.43 -2.48 14.37
CA ALA A 125 49.36 -3.50 14.86
C ALA A 125 50.57 -3.64 13.93
N GLU A 126 50.36 -3.61 12.61
CA GLU A 126 51.40 -3.65 11.60
C GLU A 126 52.31 -2.41 11.66
N LYS A 127 51.73 -1.20 11.75
CA LYS A 127 52.50 0.03 11.93
C LYS A 127 53.35 0.05 13.20
N LYS A 128 52.87 -0.58 14.28
CA LYS A 128 53.65 -0.75 15.51
C LYS A 128 54.79 -1.73 15.30
N LEU A 129 54.51 -2.88 14.68
CA LEU A 129 55.51 -3.90 14.38
C LEU A 129 56.65 -3.33 13.51
N ASN A 130 56.32 -2.55 12.48
CA ASN A 130 57.31 -1.90 11.60
C ASN A 130 58.21 -0.87 12.30
N LYS A 131 57.83 -0.40 13.50
CA LYS A 131 58.62 0.53 14.32
C LYS A 131 59.44 -0.19 15.40
N MET A 132 59.24 -1.49 15.59
CA MET A 132 59.97 -2.29 16.57
C MET A 132 61.28 -2.80 15.95
N GLY A 133 62.40 -2.62 16.67
CA GLY A 133 63.68 -3.23 16.28
C GLY A 133 63.69 -4.75 16.55
N ALA A 134 64.65 -5.46 15.93
CA ALA A 134 64.77 -6.92 16.03
C ALA A 134 64.96 -7.43 17.48
N GLU A 135 65.49 -6.61 18.39
CA GLU A 135 65.72 -6.97 19.80
C GLU A 135 64.59 -6.54 20.76
N HIS A 136 63.45 -6.08 20.22
CA HIS A 136 62.36 -5.59 21.06
C HIS A 136 61.65 -6.74 21.78
N LYS A 137 61.65 -6.73 23.13
CA LYS A 137 61.17 -7.85 23.97
C LYS A 137 59.74 -8.36 23.67
N ASN A 138 58.87 -7.49 23.15
CA ASN A 138 57.47 -7.80 22.84
C ASN A 138 57.20 -8.09 21.36
N LEU A 139 58.25 -8.25 20.53
CA LEU A 139 58.12 -8.43 19.08
C LEU A 139 57.29 -9.67 18.71
N ALA A 140 57.56 -10.81 19.37
CA ALA A 140 56.83 -12.06 19.15
C ALA A 140 55.33 -11.90 19.45
N GLN A 141 55.01 -11.33 20.62
CA GLN A 141 53.62 -11.07 21.02
C GLN A 141 52.88 -10.15 20.03
N GLN A 142 53.53 -9.08 19.55
CA GLN A 142 52.92 -8.16 18.59
C GLN A 142 52.70 -8.82 17.22
N THR A 143 53.58 -9.75 16.83
CA THR A 143 53.45 -10.57 15.61
C THR A 143 52.26 -11.53 15.73
N ASP A 144 52.11 -12.20 16.87
CA ASP A 144 50.98 -13.10 17.12
C ASP A 144 49.63 -12.36 17.07
N VAL A 145 49.56 -11.17 17.65
CA VAL A 145 48.35 -10.31 17.59
C VAL A 145 48.01 -9.95 16.13
N LEU A 146 49.02 -9.61 15.31
CA LEU A 146 48.80 -9.31 13.89
C LEU A 146 48.28 -10.54 13.14
N ASN A 147 48.89 -11.71 13.36
CA ASN A 147 48.46 -12.97 12.75
C ASN A 147 47.02 -13.32 13.13
N GLN A 148 46.64 -13.13 14.40
CA GLN A 148 45.27 -13.34 14.89
C GLN A 148 44.27 -12.38 14.22
N LEU A 149 44.60 -11.09 14.13
CA LEU A 149 43.75 -10.09 13.48
C LEU A 149 43.57 -10.39 11.98
N GLN A 150 44.63 -10.79 11.29
CA GLN A 150 44.56 -11.20 9.88
C GLN A 150 43.71 -12.47 9.68
N ALA A 151 43.83 -13.45 10.58
CA ALA A 151 42.98 -14.64 10.55
C ALA A 151 41.50 -14.28 10.78
N GLN A 152 41.20 -13.38 11.72
CA GLN A 152 39.84 -12.88 11.97
C GLN A 152 39.28 -12.12 10.76
N ILE A 153 40.08 -11.29 10.09
CA ILE A 153 39.66 -10.59 8.86
C ILE A 153 39.30 -11.60 7.76
N ARG A 154 40.14 -12.62 7.54
CA ARG A 154 39.85 -13.68 6.56
C ARG A 154 38.56 -14.44 6.90
N GLY A 155 38.32 -14.72 8.19
CA GLY A 155 37.07 -15.32 8.66
C GLY A 155 35.85 -14.44 8.34
N MET A 156 35.91 -13.16 8.71
CA MET A 156 34.85 -12.18 8.42
C MET A 156 34.62 -11.97 6.93
N ASP A 157 35.67 -11.98 6.10
CA ASP A 157 35.54 -11.86 4.64
C ASP A 157 34.75 -13.05 4.06
N GLY A 158 34.97 -14.26 4.56
CA GLY A 158 34.19 -15.45 4.20
C GLY A 158 32.73 -15.37 4.67
N GLU A 159 32.50 -14.92 5.90
CA GLU A 159 31.14 -14.72 6.45
C GLU A 159 30.36 -13.66 5.64
N ILE A 160 31.01 -12.54 5.29
CA ILE A 160 30.40 -11.49 4.45
C ILE A 160 30.04 -12.03 3.08
N MET A 161 30.94 -12.76 2.42
CA MET A 161 30.69 -13.33 1.09
C MET A 161 29.49 -14.31 1.11
N ASN A 162 29.42 -15.16 2.14
CA ASN A 162 28.31 -16.10 2.30
C ASN A 162 26.98 -15.39 2.59
N GLU A 163 26.99 -14.40 3.49
CA GLU A 163 25.79 -13.66 3.86
C GLU A 163 25.29 -12.77 2.70
N GLU A 164 26.18 -12.19 1.90
CA GLU A 164 25.82 -11.43 0.69
C GLU A 164 25.06 -12.30 -0.32
N ALA A 165 25.56 -13.51 -0.60
CA ALA A 165 24.90 -14.46 -1.48
C ALA A 165 23.52 -14.87 -0.93
N ALA A 166 23.49 -15.30 0.34
CA ALA A 166 22.25 -15.74 1.00
C ALA A 166 21.21 -14.62 1.11
N LEU A 167 21.63 -13.38 1.34
CA LEU A 167 20.76 -12.21 1.35
C LEU A 167 20.22 -11.89 -0.05
N GLY A 168 21.02 -12.01 -1.10
CA GLY A 168 20.58 -11.84 -2.48
C GLY A 168 19.43 -12.79 -2.85
N ASP A 169 19.56 -14.07 -2.50
CA ASP A 169 18.53 -15.08 -2.75
C ASP A 169 17.29 -14.88 -1.87
N PHE A 170 17.49 -14.47 -0.62
CA PHE A 170 16.40 -14.14 0.29
C PHE A 170 15.59 -12.95 -0.20
N LYS A 171 16.23 -11.90 -0.72
CA LYS A 171 15.54 -10.74 -1.33
C LYS A 171 14.69 -11.18 -2.52
N ARG A 172 15.21 -12.03 -3.42
CA ARG A 172 14.47 -12.56 -4.57
C ARG A 172 13.24 -13.36 -4.15
N THR A 173 13.42 -14.27 -3.19
CA THR A 173 12.34 -15.11 -2.67
C THR A 173 11.26 -14.28 -1.98
N SER A 174 11.68 -13.33 -1.13
CA SER A 174 10.78 -12.42 -0.43
C SER A 174 10.05 -11.47 -1.38
N ALA A 175 10.75 -10.96 -2.41
CA ALA A 175 10.14 -10.12 -3.44
C ALA A 175 9.08 -10.89 -4.23
N ARG A 176 9.34 -12.15 -4.60
CA ARG A 176 8.34 -13.00 -5.25
C ARG A 176 7.12 -13.21 -4.35
N ALA A 177 7.33 -13.53 -3.08
CA ALA A 177 6.25 -13.75 -2.12
C ALA A 177 5.40 -12.48 -1.91
N LEU A 178 6.04 -11.33 -1.64
CA LEU A 178 5.33 -10.08 -1.38
C LEU A 178 4.57 -9.59 -2.62
N MET A 179 5.14 -9.70 -3.82
CA MET A 179 4.45 -9.29 -5.05
C MET A 179 3.28 -10.21 -5.38
N GLY A 180 3.42 -11.51 -5.09
CA GLY A 180 2.31 -12.46 -5.21
C GLY A 180 1.16 -12.16 -4.26
N LEU A 181 1.45 -11.83 -3.00
CA LEU A 181 0.44 -11.37 -2.05
C LEU A 181 -0.23 -10.07 -2.50
N LYS A 182 0.55 -9.12 -3.03
CA LYS A 182 0.05 -7.81 -3.44
C LYS A 182 -0.92 -7.91 -4.62
N PHE A 183 -0.49 -8.57 -5.70
CA PHE A 183 -1.34 -8.71 -6.88
C PHE A 183 -2.46 -9.73 -6.69
N GLY A 184 -2.20 -10.84 -5.99
CA GLY A 184 -3.25 -11.83 -5.70
C GLY A 184 -4.35 -11.27 -4.79
N GLY A 185 -3.97 -10.48 -3.78
CA GLY A 185 -4.93 -9.84 -2.89
C GLY A 185 -5.72 -8.74 -3.58
N LEU A 186 -5.07 -7.97 -4.47
CA LEU A 186 -5.74 -6.99 -5.30
C LEU A 186 -6.77 -7.66 -6.25
N MET A 187 -6.39 -8.77 -6.88
CA MET A 187 -7.28 -9.51 -7.78
C MET A 187 -8.53 -10.01 -7.02
N GLU A 188 -8.33 -10.75 -5.94
CA GLU A 188 -9.40 -11.28 -5.08
C GLU A 188 -10.37 -10.16 -4.62
N ALA A 189 -9.82 -9.02 -4.19
CA ALA A 189 -10.63 -7.88 -3.80
C ALA A 189 -11.43 -7.33 -5.00
N CYS A 190 -10.78 -7.05 -6.13
CA CYS A 190 -11.45 -6.50 -7.31
C CYS A 190 -12.53 -7.42 -7.88
N GLU A 191 -12.31 -8.74 -7.91
CA GLU A 191 -13.30 -9.73 -8.33
C GLU A 191 -14.53 -9.70 -7.40
N THR A 192 -14.29 -9.65 -6.09
CA THR A 192 -15.36 -9.49 -5.09
C THR A 192 -16.13 -8.19 -5.32
N GLY A 193 -15.42 -7.08 -5.52
CA GLY A 193 -15.99 -5.79 -5.83
C GLY A 193 -16.84 -5.79 -7.11
N CYS A 194 -16.43 -6.53 -8.14
CA CYS A 194 -17.20 -6.69 -9.37
C CYS A 194 -18.52 -7.43 -9.14
N VAL A 195 -18.51 -8.51 -8.33
CA VAL A 195 -19.74 -9.25 -7.96
C VAL A 195 -20.67 -8.34 -7.17
N VAL A 196 -20.16 -7.68 -6.13
CA VAL A 196 -20.91 -6.76 -5.26
C VAL A 196 -21.54 -5.63 -6.09
N ALA A 197 -20.77 -4.98 -6.96
CA ALA A 197 -21.27 -3.89 -7.79
C ALA A 197 -22.33 -4.38 -8.81
N ARG A 198 -22.12 -5.53 -9.43
CA ARG A 198 -23.04 -6.07 -10.43
C ARG A 198 -24.39 -6.40 -9.80
N VAL A 199 -24.40 -7.17 -8.71
CA VAL A 199 -25.64 -7.61 -8.04
C VAL A 199 -26.30 -6.43 -7.30
N GLY A 200 -25.50 -5.55 -6.67
CA GLY A 200 -26.02 -4.35 -6.01
C GLY A 200 -26.82 -3.44 -6.94
N ARG A 201 -26.38 -3.25 -8.20
CA ARG A 201 -27.17 -2.50 -9.19
C ARG A 201 -28.50 -3.17 -9.53
N VAL A 202 -28.55 -4.50 -9.55
CA VAL A 202 -29.80 -5.24 -9.76
C VAL A 202 -30.73 -5.05 -8.58
N ALA A 203 -30.22 -5.08 -7.35
CA ALA A 203 -31.03 -4.81 -6.15
C ALA A 203 -31.64 -3.40 -6.18
N VAL A 204 -30.87 -2.38 -6.56
CA VAL A 204 -31.37 -1.00 -6.69
C VAL A 204 -32.48 -0.87 -7.73
N ALA A 205 -32.43 -1.66 -8.81
CA ALA A 205 -33.46 -1.63 -9.86
C ALA A 205 -34.83 -2.16 -9.39
N GLU A 206 -34.92 -2.81 -8.23
CA GLU A 206 -36.18 -3.26 -7.63
C GLU A 206 -36.93 -2.11 -6.92
N ILE A 207 -36.32 -0.93 -6.77
CA ILE A 207 -36.96 0.25 -6.16
C ILE A 207 -37.97 0.83 -7.15
N SER A 208 -39.26 0.82 -6.77
CA SER A 208 -40.31 1.38 -7.61
C SER A 208 -40.30 2.92 -7.60
N GLU A 209 -40.03 3.52 -8.76
CA GLU A 209 -40.11 4.97 -8.99
C GLU A 209 -41.53 5.48 -9.28
N ALA A 210 -42.55 4.61 -9.21
CA ALA A 210 -43.93 4.98 -9.47
C ALA A 210 -44.41 6.13 -8.56
N ALA A 211 -44.94 7.19 -9.17
CA ALA A 211 -45.43 8.36 -8.45
C ALA A 211 -46.63 7.99 -7.57
N THR A 212 -46.56 8.36 -6.30
CA THR A 212 -47.68 8.19 -5.36
C THR A 212 -48.61 9.38 -5.49
N THR A 213 -49.91 9.15 -5.66
CA THR A 213 -50.91 10.21 -5.66
C THR A 213 -51.03 10.81 -4.26
N PRO A 214 -51.00 12.14 -4.09
CA PRO A 214 -51.15 12.77 -2.78
C PRO A 214 -52.40 12.28 -2.04
N GLY A 215 -52.23 11.89 -0.78
CA GLY A 215 -53.31 11.34 0.05
C GLY A 215 -53.60 9.85 -0.15
N MET A 216 -52.97 9.19 -1.12
CA MET A 216 -53.07 7.74 -1.32
C MET A 216 -51.83 7.04 -0.76
N ALA A 217 -52.01 5.78 -0.33
CA ALA A 217 -50.89 4.92 0.08
C ALA A 217 -50.06 4.48 -1.14
N ARG A 218 -48.78 4.17 -0.91
CA ARG A 218 -47.92 3.53 -1.92
C ARG A 218 -48.41 2.10 -2.22
N ALA A 219 -48.05 1.58 -3.38
CA ALA A 219 -48.32 0.19 -3.73
C ALA A 219 -47.68 -0.77 -2.71
N ILE A 220 -48.35 -1.90 -2.46
CA ILE A 220 -47.88 -2.94 -1.55
C ILE A 220 -46.58 -3.53 -2.09
N TYR A 221 -45.57 -3.62 -1.23
CA TYR A 221 -44.30 -4.22 -1.55
C TYR A 221 -44.36 -5.75 -1.42
N LEU A 222 -43.88 -6.47 -2.44
CA LEU A 222 -43.85 -7.94 -2.48
C LEU A 222 -42.46 -8.50 -2.84
N GLY A 223 -41.42 -7.65 -2.81
CA GLY A 223 -40.09 -7.96 -3.32
C GLY A 223 -39.15 -8.74 -2.38
N HIS A 224 -39.56 -9.03 -1.14
CA HIS A 224 -38.69 -9.68 -0.14
C HIS A 224 -38.00 -10.97 -0.62
N GLN A 225 -38.72 -11.81 -1.37
CA GLN A 225 -38.13 -13.05 -1.89
C GLN A 225 -37.02 -12.75 -2.92
N ARG A 226 -37.17 -11.68 -3.70
CA ARG A 226 -36.23 -11.26 -4.72
C ARG A 226 -34.97 -10.65 -4.10
N SER A 227 -35.11 -9.77 -3.11
CA SER A 227 -33.98 -9.17 -2.40
C SER A 227 -33.13 -10.23 -1.67
N GLN A 228 -33.78 -11.19 -1.00
CA GLN A 228 -33.10 -12.32 -0.36
C GLN A 228 -32.34 -13.19 -1.38
N ALA A 229 -32.93 -13.46 -2.54
CA ALA A 229 -32.26 -14.22 -3.59
C ALA A 229 -31.01 -13.51 -4.11
N LEU A 230 -31.02 -12.18 -4.23
CA LEU A 230 -29.86 -11.40 -4.65
C LEU A 230 -28.72 -11.46 -3.61
N VAL A 231 -29.06 -11.40 -2.31
CA VAL A 231 -28.06 -11.56 -1.24
C VAL A 231 -27.42 -12.95 -1.29
N ALA A 232 -28.23 -14.01 -1.43
CA ALA A 232 -27.74 -15.38 -1.55
C ALA A 232 -26.87 -15.58 -2.81
N GLU A 233 -27.20 -14.91 -3.91
CA GLU A 233 -26.39 -14.92 -5.14
C GLU A 233 -25.00 -14.31 -4.92
N VAL A 234 -24.90 -13.20 -4.17
CA VAL A 234 -23.59 -12.63 -3.81
C VAL A 234 -22.81 -13.59 -2.94
N GLU A 235 -23.44 -14.16 -1.91
CA GLU A 235 -22.78 -15.12 -1.02
C GLU A 235 -22.18 -16.30 -1.80
N GLN A 236 -22.97 -16.90 -2.69
CA GLN A 236 -22.51 -18.00 -3.54
C GLN A 236 -21.35 -17.56 -4.44
N ARG A 237 -21.51 -16.48 -5.21
CA ARG A 237 -20.48 -16.02 -6.17
C ARG A 237 -19.19 -15.59 -5.47
N VAL A 238 -19.28 -14.97 -4.30
CA VAL A 238 -18.09 -14.58 -3.52
C VAL A 238 -17.41 -15.81 -2.92
N SER A 239 -18.14 -16.85 -2.52
CA SER A 239 -17.56 -18.09 -2.01
C SER A 239 -16.72 -18.86 -3.05
N GLU A 240 -16.98 -18.62 -4.34
CA GLU A 240 -16.23 -19.19 -5.45
C GLU A 240 -14.90 -18.46 -5.72
N ILE A 241 -14.71 -17.25 -5.17
CA ILE A 241 -13.50 -16.45 -5.34
C ILE A 241 -12.42 -17.00 -4.40
N VAL A 242 -11.31 -17.45 -4.98
CA VAL A 242 -10.19 -18.02 -4.24
C VAL A 242 -8.94 -17.19 -4.48
N PHE A 243 -8.28 -16.81 -3.40
CA PHE A 243 -6.97 -16.17 -3.49
C PHE A 243 -5.94 -17.04 -4.20
N SER A 244 -5.23 -16.43 -5.15
CA SER A 244 -4.03 -17.01 -5.74
C SER A 244 -2.88 -16.02 -5.76
N ALA A 245 -1.76 -16.38 -5.13
CA ALA A 245 -0.55 -15.55 -5.12
C ALA A 245 0.24 -15.60 -6.44
N LEU A 246 0.02 -16.64 -7.25
CA LEU A 246 0.70 -16.85 -8.53
C LEU A 246 -0.33 -17.22 -9.59
N PRO A 247 -0.08 -16.91 -10.87
CA PRO A 247 -0.92 -17.44 -11.93
C PRO A 247 -0.91 -18.97 -11.88
N PRO A 248 -2.03 -19.63 -12.26
CA PRO A 248 -2.02 -21.07 -12.44
C PRO A 248 -0.92 -21.46 -13.43
N PRO A 249 -0.27 -22.62 -13.26
CA PRO A 249 0.70 -23.10 -14.23
C PRO A 249 0.05 -23.14 -15.61
N SER A 250 0.68 -22.53 -16.60
CA SER A 250 0.23 -22.57 -17.99
C SER A 250 0.20 -24.02 -18.44
N ASP A 251 -0.98 -24.53 -18.80
CA ASP A 251 -1.11 -25.86 -19.40
C ASP A 251 -0.36 -25.88 -20.74
N PRO A 252 0.72 -26.69 -20.89
CA PRO A 252 1.48 -26.76 -22.14
C PRO A 252 0.64 -27.25 -23.33
N ASN A 253 -0.54 -27.84 -23.11
CA ASN A 253 -1.46 -28.26 -24.16
C ASN A 253 -2.49 -27.19 -24.56
N ASN A 254 -2.55 -26.05 -23.87
CA ASN A 254 -3.45 -24.96 -24.22
C ASN A 254 -2.75 -23.60 -24.16
N PRO A 255 -1.89 -23.28 -25.15
CA PRO A 255 -1.20 -22.00 -25.26
C PRO A 255 -2.14 -20.79 -25.51
N GLY A 256 -3.45 -21.05 -25.62
CA GLY A 256 -4.51 -20.05 -25.84
C GLY A 256 -5.58 -20.03 -24.75
N ALA A 257 -5.32 -20.56 -23.55
CA ALA A 257 -6.20 -20.33 -22.39
C ALA A 257 -6.20 -18.84 -22.05
N ASN A 258 -7.07 -18.12 -22.75
CA ASN A 258 -7.31 -16.70 -22.64
C ASN A 258 -7.57 -16.37 -21.16
N PRO A 259 -6.91 -15.35 -20.56
CA PRO A 259 -7.21 -14.93 -19.20
C PRO A 259 -8.69 -14.56 -18.97
N SER A 260 -9.46 -14.44 -20.05
CA SER A 260 -10.92 -14.26 -20.09
C SER A 260 -11.73 -15.35 -19.37
N GLN A 261 -11.13 -16.48 -18.96
CA GLN A 261 -11.81 -17.45 -18.10
C GLN A 261 -11.80 -17.06 -16.62
N TYR A 262 -10.91 -16.15 -16.20
CA TYR A 262 -10.98 -15.50 -14.89
C TYR A 262 -11.91 -14.30 -14.98
N GLY A 263 -13.21 -14.58 -14.82
CA GLY A 263 -14.26 -13.56 -14.83
C GLY A 263 -14.80 -13.26 -16.23
N GLY A 264 -16.08 -13.56 -16.45
CA GLY A 264 -16.83 -13.15 -17.63
C GLY A 264 -16.90 -11.62 -17.74
N TYR A 265 -15.88 -11.03 -18.34
CA TYR A 265 -15.88 -9.67 -18.84
C TYR A 265 -16.16 -9.73 -20.34
N ASP A 266 -17.42 -9.46 -20.73
CA ASP A 266 -17.68 -8.97 -22.08
C ASP A 266 -16.89 -7.67 -22.24
N ALA A 267 -15.84 -7.71 -23.06
CA ALA A 267 -15.11 -6.52 -23.43
C ALA A 267 -16.09 -5.55 -24.13
N PRO A 268 -16.14 -4.26 -23.74
CA PRO A 268 -16.91 -3.31 -24.54
C PRO A 268 -16.33 -3.26 -25.96
N PRO A 269 -17.17 -3.14 -27.00
CA PRO A 269 -16.69 -3.11 -28.38
C PRO A 269 -15.66 -1.99 -28.53
N ARG A 270 -14.53 -2.32 -29.16
CA ARG A 270 -13.53 -1.33 -29.58
C ARG A 270 -14.24 -0.26 -30.40
N LEU A 271 -14.20 0.98 -29.91
CA LEU A 271 -14.50 2.15 -30.74
C LEU A 271 -13.34 2.28 -31.73
N ASP A 272 -13.57 1.80 -32.96
CA ASP A 272 -12.71 2.11 -34.10
C ASP A 272 -12.80 3.62 -34.36
N TYR A 273 -11.76 4.35 -33.96
CA TYR A 273 -11.53 5.68 -34.49
C TYR A 273 -11.00 5.54 -35.92
N PRO A 274 -11.61 6.17 -36.92
CA PRO A 274 -11.09 6.13 -38.28
C PRO A 274 -9.74 6.84 -38.34
N GLN A 275 -8.72 6.08 -38.73
CA GLN A 275 -7.37 6.54 -38.98
C GLN A 275 -7.39 7.38 -40.27
N GLN A 276 -7.29 8.71 -40.13
CA GLN A 276 -7.15 9.59 -41.30
C GLN A 276 -5.74 9.47 -41.87
N ASP A 277 -5.65 8.88 -43.06
CA ASP A 277 -4.46 8.83 -43.89
C ASP A 277 -4.07 10.25 -44.34
N PHE A 278 -3.01 10.80 -43.77
CA PHE A 278 -2.32 11.97 -44.34
C PHE A 278 -1.24 11.48 -45.30
N ALA A 279 -1.52 11.57 -46.60
CA ALA A 279 -0.53 11.41 -47.67
C ALA A 279 0.46 12.60 -47.69
N PRO A 280 1.73 12.40 -48.08
CA PRO A 280 2.72 13.46 -48.10
C PRO A 280 2.70 14.19 -49.46
N GLN A 281 2.54 15.51 -49.45
CA GLN A 281 2.97 16.37 -50.55
C GLN A 281 4.02 17.36 -50.04
N GLY A 282 5.14 17.40 -50.76
CA GLY A 282 6.34 18.16 -50.40
C GLY A 282 6.23 19.66 -50.63
N GLY A 283 7.27 20.36 -50.19
CA GLY A 283 7.49 21.77 -50.48
C GLY A 283 8.25 22.47 -49.37
N PHE A 284 9.58 22.51 -49.51
CA PHE A 284 10.47 23.40 -48.76
C PHE A 284 9.97 24.84 -48.82
N THR A 285 9.94 25.53 -47.68
CA THR A 285 10.56 26.86 -47.47
C THR A 285 10.47 27.23 -45.98
N GLN A 286 11.63 27.40 -45.33
CA GLN A 286 11.74 28.10 -44.06
C GLN A 286 11.72 29.62 -44.30
N PRO A 287 11.07 30.40 -43.42
CA PRO A 287 11.51 31.76 -43.12
C PRO A 287 11.99 31.88 -41.66
N PRO A 288 12.68 32.99 -41.33
CA PRO A 288 13.86 32.96 -40.45
C PRO A 288 13.54 33.18 -38.97
N LEU A 289 14.50 32.72 -38.14
CA LEU A 289 14.59 33.03 -36.72
C LEU A 289 14.92 34.51 -36.50
N GLY A 290 14.12 35.19 -35.68
CA GLY A 290 14.44 36.51 -35.16
C GLY A 290 13.43 37.00 -34.13
N GLY A 291 13.89 37.12 -32.88
CA GLY A 291 13.61 38.29 -32.02
C GLY A 291 12.28 38.37 -31.27
N ASP A 292 12.41 38.20 -29.95
CA ASP A 292 11.78 38.98 -28.89
C ASP A 292 10.31 38.74 -28.47
N ASP A 293 10.22 38.38 -27.18
CA ASP A 293 9.31 38.91 -26.16
C ASP A 293 7.82 38.54 -26.23
N ALA A 294 7.43 37.57 -25.38
CA ALA A 294 6.16 37.59 -24.66
C ALA A 294 6.14 36.47 -23.61
N GLY A 295 6.27 36.85 -22.34
CA GLY A 295 6.03 35.97 -21.21
C GLY A 295 4.58 35.50 -21.14
N TYR A 296 4.39 34.23 -20.78
CA TYR A 296 3.13 33.75 -20.21
C TYR A 296 3.42 32.96 -18.94
N SER A 297 3.13 33.63 -17.83
CA SER A 297 3.01 33.12 -16.48
C SER A 297 1.91 32.04 -16.41
N TYR A 298 2.22 30.87 -15.85
CA TYR A 298 1.22 29.92 -15.38
C TYR A 298 0.65 30.44 -14.06
N THR A 299 -0.53 31.05 -14.11
CA THR A 299 -1.30 31.38 -12.91
C THR A 299 -1.88 30.13 -12.27
N ASN A 300 -1.55 30.03 -11.00
CA ASN A 300 -1.91 29.03 -10.01
C ASN A 300 -3.37 29.26 -9.56
N LEU A 301 -4.29 28.33 -9.87
CA LEU A 301 -5.66 28.31 -9.32
C LEU A 301 -5.69 27.46 -8.05
N GLY A 302 -5.15 28.02 -6.98
CA GLY A 302 -5.39 27.57 -5.60
C GLY A 302 -6.63 28.27 -5.04
N GLY A 303 -7.79 27.60 -5.12
CA GLY A 303 -9.02 28.04 -4.47
C GLY A 303 -8.94 27.79 -2.96
N GLY A 304 -8.73 28.86 -2.19
CA GLY A 304 -8.86 28.87 -0.74
C GLY A 304 -10.33 29.00 -0.32
N ILE A 305 -10.82 28.04 0.48
CA ILE A 305 -12.07 28.18 1.23
C ILE A 305 -11.69 28.44 2.68
N SER A 306 -11.99 29.66 3.16
CA SER A 306 -11.92 30.03 4.56
C SER A 306 -13.15 29.49 5.28
N MET A 307 -12.98 28.60 6.26
CA MET A 307 -14.01 28.34 7.26
C MET A 307 -13.78 29.23 8.47
N GLN A 308 -14.69 30.18 8.66
CA GLN A 308 -14.83 30.94 9.89
C GLN A 308 -15.27 30.03 11.01
N ASN A 309 -14.45 30.02 12.06
CA ASN A 309 -14.63 29.32 13.31
C ASN A 309 -15.65 30.10 14.16
N THR A 310 -16.88 29.60 14.32
CA THR A 310 -17.83 30.08 15.33
C THR A 310 -17.71 29.17 16.55
N GLY A 311 -16.96 29.65 17.54
CA GLY A 311 -16.94 29.04 18.87
C GLY A 311 -18.22 29.38 19.64
N MET A 312 -19.00 28.35 20.00
CA MET A 312 -19.87 28.41 21.16
C MET A 312 -19.12 27.83 22.35
N THR A 313 -18.68 28.73 23.23
CA THR A 313 -18.17 28.40 24.55
C THR A 313 -19.36 28.20 25.49
N GLY A 314 -19.48 26.99 26.04
CA GLY A 314 -20.43 26.70 27.11
C GLY A 314 -20.11 27.48 28.38
N MET A 315 -21.15 28.05 29.00
CA MET A 315 -21.12 28.48 30.38
C MET A 315 -22.03 27.59 31.23
N THR A 316 -21.45 27.13 32.32
CA THR A 316 -21.98 26.39 33.45
C THR A 316 -23.08 27.14 34.21
N GLY A 317 -24.04 26.43 34.79
CA GLY A 317 -24.92 26.99 35.82
C GLY A 317 -26.10 26.10 36.23
N MET A 318 -25.98 25.51 37.42
CA MET A 318 -26.99 25.02 38.39
C MET A 318 -28.48 25.25 38.08
N GLU A 319 -29.34 24.25 38.37
CA GLU A 319 -30.21 24.28 39.55
C GLU A 319 -30.94 22.95 39.82
N LEU A 320 -31.09 22.67 41.11
CA LEU A 320 -31.90 21.64 41.73
C LEU A 320 -33.39 21.98 41.64
N GLY A 321 -34.27 20.97 41.65
CA GLY A 321 -35.59 21.12 42.26
C GLY A 321 -36.73 20.33 41.62
N MET A 322 -37.19 19.32 42.40
CA MET A 322 -38.44 18.55 42.32
C MET A 322 -38.52 17.41 41.29
#